data_AF-A0A953S0U1-F1
#
_entry.id   AF-A0A953S0U1-F1
#
_cell.length_a   1.000
_cell.length_b   1.000
_cell.length_c   1.000
_cell.angle_alpha   90.00
_cell.angle_beta   90.00
_cell.angle_gamma   90.00
#
_symmetry.space_group_name_H-M   'P 1'
#
loop_
_entity.id
_entity.type
_entity.pdbx_description
1 polymer ?
#
loop_
_entity_poly.entity_id
_entity_poly.type
_entity_poly.pdbx_seq_one_letter_code
_entity_poly.pdbx_strand_id
1 'polypeptide(L)'
;MGFAVWIDAERGLAWAQGTHEYRPMGSAVIASTDQFRHRDFRKTRRLPAHLRHSFVGFFGSLEEVNVRLLLQHKSRREWLRRVTPAHLL
;
A
#
# COMPACT_ATOMS: atom_id res chain seq x y z
N MET A 1 1.98 -7.75 12.28
CA MET A 1 1.13 -7.69 11.07
C MET A 1 1.89 -6.89 10.02
N GLY A 2 2.39 -7.51 8.95
CA GLY A 2 3.08 -6.79 7.89
C GLY A 2 2.12 -6.20 6.86
N PHE A 3 2.56 -5.13 6.19
CA PHE A 3 1.81 -4.50 5.10
C PHE A 3 2.72 -4.29 3.89
N ALA A 4 2.28 -4.78 2.73
CA ALA A 4 2.85 -4.43 1.44
C ALA A 4 2.14 -3.19 0.89
N VAL A 5 2.88 -2.23 0.34
CA VAL A 5 2.31 -0.95 -0.14
C VAL A 5 2.71 -0.64 -1.58
N TRP A 6 1.76 -0.11 -2.33
CA TRP A 6 1.95 0.39 -3.70
C TRP A 6 1.37 1.80 -3.84
N ILE A 7 1.96 2.59 -4.72
CA ILE A 7 1.48 3.95 -5.01
C ILE A 7 1.15 4.11 -6.48
N ASP A 8 -0.11 4.43 -6.74
CA ASP A 8 -0.60 4.87 -8.04
C ASP A 8 -0.45 6.39 -8.11
N ALA A 9 0.70 6.86 -8.61
CA ALA A 9 0.98 8.29 -8.72
C ALA A 9 0.09 8.97 -9.76
N GLU A 10 -0.32 8.26 -10.82
CA GLU A 10 -1.18 8.81 -11.88
C GLU A 10 -2.59 9.09 -11.37
N ARG A 11 -3.11 8.21 -10.51
CA ARG A 11 -4.47 8.34 -9.95
C ARG A 11 -4.51 8.96 -8.56
N GLY A 12 -3.34 9.25 -7.97
CA GLY A 12 -3.25 9.74 -6.59
C GLY A 12 -3.78 8.76 -5.56
N LEU A 13 -3.57 7.45 -5.76
CA LEU A 13 -4.07 6.39 -4.87
C LEU A 13 -2.92 5.67 -4.17
N ALA A 14 -3.16 5.29 -2.92
CA ALA A 14 -2.29 4.39 -2.18
C ALA A 14 -3.00 3.05 -1.94
N TRP A 15 -2.27 1.97 -2.17
CA TRP A 15 -2.73 0.60 -1.97
C TRP A 15 -1.92 -0.05 -0.86
N ALA A 16 -2.60 -0.76 0.03
CA ALA A 16 -1.96 -1.57 1.07
C ALA A 16 -2.57 -2.98 1.09
N GLN A 17 -1.74 -3.99 1.30
CA GLN A 17 -2.17 -5.38 1.48
C GLN A 17 -1.58 -5.91 2.78
N GLY A 18 -2.43 -6.51 3.62
CA GLY A 18 -1.96 -7.17 4.84
C GLY A 18 -1.33 -8.52 4.50
N THR A 19 -0.09 -8.76 4.95
CA THR A 19 0.74 -9.92 4.56
C THR A 19 0.85 -11.01 5.64
N HIS A 20 0.07 -10.93 6.73
CA HIS A 20 0.25 -11.84 7.86
C HIS A 20 -0.27 -13.26 7.59
N GLU A 21 0.55 -14.25 7.95
CA GLU A 21 0.46 -15.66 7.56
C GLU A 21 -0.86 -16.35 7.96
N TYR A 22 -1.48 -15.94 9.08
CA TYR A 22 -2.65 -16.66 9.60
C TYR A 22 -4.01 -16.15 9.08
N ARG A 23 -4.11 -14.91 8.61
CA ARG A 23 -5.32 -14.37 7.97
C ARG A 23 -4.95 -13.20 7.05
N PRO A 24 -5.02 -13.36 5.71
CA PRO A 24 -4.91 -12.20 4.84
C PRO A 24 -6.06 -11.23 5.18
N MET A 25 -5.69 -10.03 5.65
CA MET A 25 -6.66 -8.94 5.85
C MET A 25 -7.27 -8.49 4.52
N GLY A 26 -6.63 -8.86 3.41
CA GLY A 26 -6.96 -8.41 2.06
C GLY A 26 -6.24 -7.13 1.73
N SER A 27 -6.82 -6.37 0.82
CA SER A 27 -6.25 -5.12 0.34
C SER A 27 -7.16 -3.92 0.63
N ALA A 28 -6.54 -2.79 0.89
CA ALA A 28 -7.16 -1.49 1.03
C ALA A 28 -6.64 -0.55 -0.07
N VAL A 29 -7.49 0.39 -0.47
CA VAL A 29 -7.11 1.51 -1.33
C VAL A 29 -7.72 2.78 -0.76
N ILE A 30 -6.93 3.84 -0.72
CA ILE A 30 -7.32 5.19 -0.28
C ILE A 30 -6.70 6.22 -1.23
N ALA A 31 -7.12 7.48 -1.12
CA ALA A 31 -6.35 8.57 -1.70
C ALA A 31 -4.96 8.63 -1.05
N SER A 32 -3.93 9.05 -1.81
CA SER A 32 -2.56 9.15 -1.28
C SER A 32 -2.41 10.21 -0.17
N THR A 33 -3.41 11.07 -0.01
CA THR A 33 -3.51 12.11 1.04
C THR A 33 -4.23 11.63 2.29
N ASP A 34 -4.89 10.47 2.23
CA ASP A 34 -5.66 9.90 3.33
C ASP A 34 -4.80 8.97 4.21
N GLN A 35 -5.44 8.40 5.23
CA GLN A 35 -4.84 7.40 6.11
C GLN A 35 -5.64 6.10 6.07
N PHE A 36 -4.92 4.98 6.02
CA PHE A 36 -5.52 3.67 6.07
C PHE A 36 -6.09 3.37 7.46
N ARG A 37 -7.24 2.70 7.47
CA ARG A 37 -7.86 2.14 8.67
C ARG A 37 -8.10 0.66 8.46
N HIS A 38 -8.13 -0.11 9.54
CA HIS A 38 -8.34 -1.57 9.49
C HIS A 38 -9.62 -1.96 8.73
N ARG A 39 -10.69 -1.16 8.83
CA ARG A 39 -11.97 -1.40 8.14
C ARG A 39 -11.91 -1.24 6.61
N ASP A 40 -10.89 -0.58 6.08
CA ASP A 40 -10.77 -0.31 4.65
C ASP A 40 -10.25 -1.55 3.88
N PHE A 41 -9.69 -2.52 4.61
CA PHE A 41 -9.17 -3.76 4.07
C PHE A 41 -10.30 -4.73 3.76
N ARG A 42 -10.33 -5.20 2.50
CA ARG A 42 -11.31 -6.16 2.02
C ARG A 42 -10.62 -7.37 1.43
N LYS A 43 -10.97 -8.57 1.89
CA LYS A 43 -10.42 -9.85 1.40
C LYS A 43 -10.67 -10.10 -0.08
N THR A 44 -11.78 -9.57 -0.61
CA THR A 44 -12.17 -9.72 -2.01
C THR A 44 -11.47 -8.73 -2.94
N ARG A 45 -10.82 -7.69 -2.39
CA ARG A 45 -10.14 -6.67 -3.18
C ARG A 45 -8.77 -7.21 -3.60
N ARG A 46 -8.56 -7.33 -4.90
CA ARG A 46 -7.28 -7.74 -5.51
C ARG A 46 -6.48 -6.52 -5.93
N LEU A 47 -5.16 -6.67 -5.95
CA LEU A 47 -4.25 -5.65 -6.47
C LEU A 47 -4.43 -5.53 -8.00
N PRO A 48 -4.67 -4.33 -8.53
CA PRO A 48 -4.69 -4.10 -9.97
C PRO A 48 -3.36 -4.44 -10.66
N ALA A 49 -3.44 -4.99 -11.88
CA ALA A 49 -2.26 -5.41 -12.64
C ALA A 49 -1.31 -4.25 -13.01
N HIS A 50 -1.82 -3.02 -13.15
CA HIS A 50 -1.00 -1.85 -13.48
C HIS A 50 -0.09 -1.42 -12.32
N LEU A 51 -0.33 -1.90 -11.09
CA LEU A 51 0.50 -1.60 -9.93
C LEU A 51 1.71 -2.51 -9.77
N ARG A 52 1.92 -3.45 -10.69
CA ARG A 52 3.06 -4.39 -10.67
C ARG A 52 4.42 -3.69 -10.58
N HIS A 53 4.56 -2.47 -11.06
CA HIS A 53 5.79 -1.67 -11.01
C HIS A 53 5.72 -0.49 -10.03
N SER A 54 4.71 -0.48 -9.14
CA SER A 54 4.44 0.63 -8.22
C SER A 54 4.70 0.27 -6.76
N PHE A 55 5.43 -0.82 -6.51
CA PHE A 55 5.69 -1.30 -5.16
C PHE A 55 6.64 -0.36 -4.43
N VAL A 56 6.27 0.04 -3.21
CA VAL A 56 7.07 0.97 -2.40
C VAL A 56 7.87 0.23 -1.33
N GLY A 57 7.30 -0.82 -0.75
CA GLY A 57 7.97 -1.58 0.28
C GLY A 57 7.04 -2.33 1.21
N PHE A 58 7.66 -3.00 2.17
CA PHE A 58 7.01 -3.63 3.31
C PHE A 58 7.12 -2.74 4.54
N PHE A 59 6.07 -2.74 5.35
CA PHE A 59 5.96 -1.98 6.59
C PHE A 59 5.51 -2.90 7.72
N GLY A 60 5.99 -2.64 8.93
CA GLY A 60 5.72 -3.47 10.11
C GLY A 60 4.38 -3.18 10.78
N SER A 61 3.75 -2.04 10.46
CA SER A 61 2.46 -1.64 11.02
C SER A 61 1.70 -0.68 10.08
N LEU A 62 0.39 -0.52 10.32
CA LEU A 62 -0.43 0.42 9.57
C LEU A 62 -0.08 1.88 9.90
N GLU A 63 0.34 2.14 11.13
CA GLU A 63 0.81 3.44 11.57
C GLU A 63 2.06 3.87 10.77
N GLU A 64 3.01 2.96 10.58
CA GLU A 64 4.22 3.21 9.80
C GLU A 64 3.88 3.58 8.35
N VAL A 65 2.91 2.88 7.73
CA VAL A 65 2.41 3.21 6.40
C VAL A 65 1.85 4.64 6.36
N ASN A 66 0.99 5.00 7.32
CA ASN A 66 0.36 6.32 7.36
C ASN A 66 1.38 7.44 7.58
N VAL A 67 2.36 7.24 8.46
CA VAL A 67 3.47 8.20 8.66
C VAL A 67 4.24 8.40 7.36
N ARG A 68 4.54 7.32 6.63
CA ARG A 68 5.27 7.40 5.36
C ARG A 68 4.47 8.13 4.28
N LEU A 69 3.16 7.89 4.16
CA LEU A 69 2.29 8.63 3.25
C LEU A 69 2.28 10.12 3.57
N LEU A 70 2.16 10.47 4.85
CA LEU A 70 2.17 11.87 5.32
C LEU A 70 3.48 12.58 4.99
N LEU A 71 4.63 11.93 5.26
CA LEU A 71 5.94 12.48 4.95
C LEU A 71 6.16 12.67 3.45
N GLN A 72 5.66 11.74 2.64
CA GLN A 72 5.74 11.89 1.19
C GLN A 72 4.91 13.07 0.70
N HIS A 73 3.67 13.19 1.17
CA HIS A 73 2.78 14.30 0.81
C HIS A 73 3.43 15.66 1.13
N LYS A 74 4.06 15.79 2.30
CA LYS A 74 4.77 17.02 2.70
C LYS A 74 6.01 17.29 1.86
N SER A 75 6.76 16.25 1.48
CA SER A 75 8.03 16.42 0.79
C SER A 75 7.90 16.53 -0.74
N ARG A 76 6.71 16.25 -1.32
CA ARG A 76 6.49 16.19 -2.78
C ARG A 76 7.51 15.32 -3.52
N ARG A 77 8.21 14.44 -2.81
CA ARG A 77 9.22 13.57 -3.40
C ARG A 77 8.55 12.56 -4.31
N GLU A 78 9.29 12.06 -5.28
CA GLU A 78 8.85 10.91 -6.04
C GLU A 78 9.00 9.63 -5.20
N TRP A 79 8.02 8.73 -5.27
CA TRP A 79 8.14 7.42 -4.65
C TRP A 79 9.15 6.59 -5.43
N LEU A 80 10.09 5.96 -4.71
CA LEU A 80 10.99 4.96 -5.27
C LEU A 80 10.18 3.67 -5.54
N ARG A 81 9.57 3.65 -6.72
CA ARG A 81 8.74 2.55 -7.22
C ARG A 81 9.63 1.39 -7.67
N ARG A 82 9.28 0.19 -7.21
CA ARG A 82 10.00 -1.06 -7.47
C ARG A 82 9.05 -2.08 -8.09
N VAL A 83 9.64 -3.14 -8.63
CA VAL A 83 8.89 -4.32 -9.07
C VAL A 83 8.24 -4.99 -7.87
N THR A 84 6.97 -5.37 -8.02
CA THR A 84 6.21 -6.08 -7.00
C THR A 84 6.77 -7.50 -6.83
N PRO A 85 7.09 -7.93 -5.60
CA PRO A 85 7.49 -9.29 -5.32
C PRO A 85 6.47 -10.32 -5.82
N ALA A 86 6.94 -11.41 -6.44
CA ALA A 86 6.08 -12.41 -7.08
C ALA A 86 5.08 -13.09 -6.13
N HIS A 87 5.39 -13.19 -4.84
CA HIS A 87 4.51 -13.78 -3.82
C HIS A 87 3.32 -12.87 -3.43
N LEU A 88 3.24 -11.65 -3.98
CA LEU A 88 2.14 -10.71 -3.77
C LEU A 88 1.22 -10.57 -5.00
N LEU A 89 1.52 -11.27 -6.10
CA LEU A 89 0.78 -11.22 -7.37
C LEU A 89 -0.37 -12.22 -7.44
#